data_AF-A0A7T0PAZ1-F1
#
_entry.id   AF-A0A7T0PAZ1-F1
#
_cell.length_a   1.000
_cell.length_b   1.000
_cell.length_c   1.000
_cell.angle_alpha   90.00
_cell.angle_beta   90.00
_cell.angle_gamma   90.00
#
_symmetry.space_group_name_H-M   'P 1'
#
loop_
_entity.id
_entity.type
_entity.pdbx_description
1 polymer ?
#
loop_
_entity_poly.entity_id
_entity_poly.type
_entity_poly.pdbx_seq_one_letter_code
_entity_poly.pdbx_strand_id
1 'polypeptide(L)'
;MEVHDPDNVLSAEDEARLQRDAERIKAPEVVQQLHYLVFAHNHDNVNDSVEEYLRDNHPQLVGDESFAEGTLFVGVGLDPRQAFVFAGEDVAALLSLHKGHHLETAIDAIKPGVKDNNIPAGLFAGAVAATNTEELAQSRYQDALNSRTGTVAAAGLGTGGTAFAGVAGAGFYRRNRRKKLAQAREDLAFITREYGELAQRLDAIDIRANSLTSPLAHATMRAEWEDVRDRFLNLHQQVDAYGGLTASDDPKKILAETDRIQEAADTTRQLSYAEDNIDRIFRIEHGDPEVRAREVSDLRADIMEAEASVDNTDSGLYRSLAAARAEADKLVAQPDSPDFLDRYTQLLKDYHTALTVLKKKQMSEVEDTNELHQPTLYESDYRAGYGYMGFVPFWTLDSWHNSNLEAAQSSTSSSSVNSGFSSGFSGAGGSSSF
;
A
#
# COMPACT_ATOMS: atom_id res chain seq x y z
N MET A 1 25.59 -17.72 5.62
CA MET A 1 25.78 -16.50 6.43
C MET A 1 27.25 -16.39 6.78
N GLU A 2 27.78 -15.17 6.82
CA GLU A 2 29.18 -14.87 7.09
C GLU A 2 29.29 -13.60 7.95
N VAL A 3 30.31 -13.52 8.81
CA VAL A 3 30.60 -12.35 9.66
C VAL A 3 31.92 -11.75 9.20
N HIS A 4 31.92 -10.45 8.95
CA HIS A 4 33.09 -9.66 8.56
C HIS A 4 33.40 -8.66 9.66
N ASP A 5 34.46 -8.93 10.40
CA ASP A 5 34.93 -8.11 11.52
C ASP A 5 36.44 -7.81 11.35
N PRO A 6 36.80 -6.95 10.38
CA PRO A 6 38.20 -6.67 10.04
C PRO A 6 39.03 -6.12 11.20
N ASP A 7 38.39 -5.44 12.17
CA ASP A 7 39.06 -4.80 13.30
C ASP A 7 39.04 -5.65 14.58
N ASN A 8 38.48 -6.87 14.53
CA ASN A 8 38.27 -7.76 15.70
C ASN A 8 37.51 -7.07 16.85
N VAL A 9 36.44 -6.36 16.51
CA VAL A 9 35.52 -5.71 17.46
C VAL A 9 34.72 -6.75 18.25
N LEU A 10 34.31 -7.83 17.58
CA LEU A 10 33.51 -8.91 18.14
C LEU A 10 34.42 -9.92 18.83
N SER A 11 33.95 -10.42 19.97
CA SER A 11 34.58 -11.60 20.56
C SER A 11 34.18 -12.87 19.78
N ALA A 12 34.96 -13.95 19.94
CA ALA A 12 34.59 -15.24 19.38
C ALA A 12 33.20 -15.74 19.90
N GLU A 13 32.78 -15.31 21.09
CA GLU A 13 31.46 -15.63 21.63
C GLU A 13 30.35 -14.86 20.89
N ASP A 14 30.61 -13.61 20.53
CA ASP A 14 29.71 -12.75 19.77
C ASP A 14 29.50 -13.27 18.33
N GLU A 15 30.58 -13.66 17.65
CA GLU A 15 30.50 -14.28 16.32
C GLU A 15 29.73 -15.60 16.35
N ALA A 16 30.04 -16.47 17.33
CA ALA A 16 29.33 -17.73 17.51
C ALA A 16 27.85 -17.51 17.82
N ARG A 17 27.52 -16.44 18.55
CA ARG A 17 26.13 -16.05 18.82
C ARG A 17 25.42 -15.58 17.54
N LEU A 18 26.04 -14.71 16.75
CA LEU A 18 25.49 -14.26 15.46
C LEU A 18 25.21 -15.46 14.53
N GLN A 19 26.11 -16.44 14.50
CA GLN A 19 25.92 -17.63 13.69
C GLN A 19 24.70 -18.45 14.14
N ARG A 20 24.54 -18.67 15.45
CA ARG A 20 23.36 -19.36 16.00
C ARG A 20 22.07 -18.58 15.78
N ASP A 21 22.11 -17.27 15.95
CA ASP A 21 20.95 -16.41 15.79
C ASP A 21 20.52 -16.32 14.32
N ALA A 22 21.46 -16.32 13.37
CA ALA A 22 21.17 -16.34 11.94
C ALA A 22 20.36 -17.56 11.49
N GLU A 23 20.53 -18.74 12.12
CA GLU A 23 19.73 -19.94 11.83
C GLU A 23 18.24 -19.77 12.16
N ARG A 24 17.91 -18.79 13.00
CA ARG A 24 16.53 -18.48 13.42
C ARG A 24 15.85 -17.48 12.49
N ILE A 25 16.60 -16.87 11.56
CA ILE A 25 16.06 -15.88 10.62
C ILE A 25 15.34 -16.63 9.49
N LYS A 26 14.06 -16.34 9.32
CA LYS A 26 13.26 -16.86 8.21
C LYS A 26 13.38 -15.95 7.00
N ALA A 27 14.54 -15.98 6.35
CA ALA A 27 14.78 -15.18 5.16
C ALA A 27 14.06 -15.79 3.93
N PRO A 28 13.51 -14.98 3.02
CA PRO A 28 12.95 -15.48 1.76
C PRO A 28 14.02 -16.08 0.85
N GLU A 29 13.63 -16.96 -0.07
CA GLU A 29 14.56 -17.66 -0.98
C GLU A 29 15.43 -16.73 -1.85
N VAL A 30 15.02 -15.47 -2.04
CA VAL A 30 15.85 -14.48 -2.75
C VAL A 30 17.13 -14.15 -1.98
N VAL A 31 17.11 -14.24 -0.65
CA VAL A 31 18.28 -13.99 0.20
C VAL A 31 19.09 -15.28 0.28
N GLN A 32 20.07 -15.40 -0.60
CA GLN A 32 20.96 -16.55 -0.67
C GLN A 32 22.11 -16.44 0.34
N GLN A 33 22.55 -15.20 0.63
CA GLN A 33 23.68 -14.92 1.50
C GLN A 33 23.38 -13.73 2.41
N LEU A 34 23.50 -13.95 3.73
CA LEU A 34 23.45 -12.91 4.75
C LEU A 34 24.87 -12.64 5.27
N HIS A 35 25.31 -11.39 5.23
CA HIS A 35 26.60 -10.95 5.70
C HIS A 35 26.44 -9.93 6.81
N TYR A 36 27.12 -10.16 7.93
CA TYR A 36 27.25 -9.14 8.98
C TYR A 36 28.57 -8.38 8.81
N LEU A 37 28.54 -7.06 8.95
CA LEU A 37 29.74 -6.22 8.86
C LEU A 37 29.87 -5.35 10.12
N VAL A 38 31.04 -5.37 10.73
CA VAL A 38 31.35 -4.55 11.91
C VAL A 38 32.67 -3.83 11.69
N PHE A 39 32.65 -2.50 11.79
CA PHE A 39 33.84 -1.66 11.67
C PHE A 39 34.10 -0.94 13.00
N ALA A 40 35.33 -1.02 13.50
CA ALA A 40 35.75 -0.18 14.63
C ALA A 40 35.86 1.28 14.18
N HIS A 41 36.40 1.47 12.98
CA HIS A 41 36.57 2.78 12.34
C HIS A 41 36.04 2.72 10.90
N ASN A 42 35.32 3.76 10.51
CA ASN A 42 34.75 3.91 9.18
C ASN A 42 34.89 5.35 8.71
N HIS A 43 34.71 5.57 7.40
CA HIS A 43 34.58 6.91 6.84
C HIS A 43 33.34 7.61 7.44
N ASP A 44 33.31 8.95 7.31
CA ASP A 44 32.14 9.77 7.68
C ASP A 44 30.84 9.27 7.02
N ASN A 45 30.98 8.66 5.83
CA ASN A 45 29.96 7.88 5.17
C ASN A 45 30.33 6.39 5.20
N VAL A 46 29.72 5.62 6.11
CA VAL A 46 29.95 4.17 6.22
C VAL A 46 29.66 3.41 4.90
N ASN A 47 28.81 3.94 4.02
CA ASN A 47 28.53 3.35 2.71
C ASN A 47 29.83 3.18 1.90
N ASP A 48 30.71 4.18 1.93
CA ASP A 48 32.00 4.15 1.22
C ASP A 48 32.94 3.11 1.85
N SER A 49 32.88 2.94 3.18
CA SER A 49 33.68 1.92 3.89
C SER A 49 33.25 0.50 3.53
N VAL A 50 31.94 0.28 3.40
CA VAL A 50 31.40 -1.00 2.96
C VAL A 50 31.79 -1.30 1.51
N GLU A 51 31.66 -0.32 0.61
CA GLU A 51 32.06 -0.49 -0.79
C GLU A 51 33.56 -0.81 -0.90
N GLU A 52 34.42 -0.01 -0.29
CA GLU A 52 35.87 -0.16 -0.33
C GLU A 52 36.30 -1.53 0.25
N TYR A 53 35.78 -1.88 1.42
CA TYR A 53 36.07 -3.16 2.07
C TYR A 53 35.68 -4.36 1.18
N LEU A 54 34.47 -4.34 0.61
CA LEU A 54 33.99 -5.43 -0.23
C LEU A 54 34.77 -5.51 -1.54
N ARG A 55 35.15 -4.39 -2.15
CA ARG A 55 35.96 -4.40 -3.39
C ARG A 55 37.34 -5.02 -3.15
N ASP A 56 37.95 -4.70 -2.02
CA ASP A 56 39.32 -5.15 -1.71
C ASP A 56 39.36 -6.62 -1.22
N ASN A 57 38.36 -7.05 -0.45
CA ASN A 57 38.41 -8.33 0.27
C ASN A 57 37.44 -9.38 -0.29
N HIS A 58 36.30 -8.96 -0.84
CA HIS A 58 35.25 -9.84 -1.32
C HIS A 58 34.68 -9.38 -2.68
N PRO A 59 35.51 -9.28 -3.74
CA PRO A 59 35.11 -8.74 -5.04
C PRO A 59 33.96 -9.51 -5.71
N GLN A 60 33.68 -10.74 -5.27
CA GLN A 60 32.51 -11.52 -5.70
C GLN A 60 31.17 -10.99 -5.16
N LEU A 61 31.20 -10.19 -4.08
CA LEU A 61 30.01 -9.65 -3.41
C LEU A 61 29.65 -8.23 -3.90
N VAL A 62 30.51 -7.62 -4.72
CA VAL A 62 30.33 -6.26 -5.23
C VAL A 62 30.66 -6.20 -6.72
N GLY A 63 29.68 -5.78 -7.52
CA GLY A 63 29.86 -5.58 -8.96
C GLY A 63 30.43 -4.20 -9.30
N ASP A 64 30.39 -3.87 -10.59
CA ASP A 64 30.86 -2.55 -11.05
C ASP A 64 30.00 -1.41 -10.47
N GLU A 65 28.66 -1.58 -10.47
CA GLU A 65 27.70 -0.52 -10.10
C GLU A 65 26.77 -0.86 -8.91
N SER A 66 26.68 -2.14 -8.49
CA SER A 66 25.80 -2.57 -7.40
C SER A 66 26.33 -3.80 -6.66
N PHE A 67 25.73 -4.14 -5.51
CA PHE A 67 26.05 -5.36 -4.78
C PHE A 67 25.59 -6.62 -5.54
N ALA A 68 26.24 -7.75 -5.26
CA ALA A 68 25.92 -9.02 -5.91
C ALA A 68 24.48 -9.47 -5.62
N GLU A 69 23.84 -10.08 -6.62
CA GLU A 69 22.48 -10.62 -6.48
C GLU A 69 22.40 -11.65 -5.33
N GLY A 70 21.26 -11.69 -4.65
CA GLY A 70 21.00 -12.64 -3.57
C GLY A 70 21.70 -12.33 -2.24
N THR A 71 22.41 -11.21 -2.12
CA THR A 71 23.10 -10.80 -0.89
C THR A 71 22.29 -9.82 -0.05
N LEU A 72 22.38 -9.96 1.27
CA LEU A 72 21.89 -9.01 2.27
C LEU A 72 23.05 -8.71 3.25
N PHE A 73 23.34 -7.43 3.45
CA PHE A 73 24.35 -6.93 4.36
C PHE A 73 23.67 -6.17 5.50
N VAL A 74 24.01 -6.51 6.74
CA VAL A 74 23.53 -5.83 7.94
C VAL A 74 24.74 -5.49 8.79
N GLY A 75 24.90 -4.24 9.21
CA GLY A 75 26.13 -3.88 9.88
C GLY A 75 26.12 -2.59 10.66
N VAL A 76 27.25 -2.33 11.30
CA VAL A 76 27.48 -1.13 12.09
C VAL A 76 28.94 -0.66 11.98
N GLY A 77 29.12 0.64 11.84
CA GLY A 77 30.36 1.35 12.09
C GLY A 77 30.31 2.01 13.46
N LEU A 78 31.39 1.93 14.23
CA LEU A 78 31.44 2.43 15.60
C LEU A 78 32.05 3.82 15.74
N ASP A 79 32.80 4.28 14.74
CA ASP A 79 33.47 5.58 14.73
C ASP A 79 33.61 6.11 13.28
N PRO A 80 32.69 6.99 12.82
CA PRO A 80 31.48 7.44 13.50
C PRO A 80 30.39 6.36 13.62
N ARG A 81 29.57 6.45 14.67
CA ARG A 81 28.46 5.51 14.91
C ARG A 81 27.38 5.58 13.84
N GLN A 82 27.33 4.57 12.98
CA GLN A 82 26.37 4.46 11.88
C GLN A 82 25.90 3.02 11.74
N ALA A 83 24.59 2.81 11.67
CA ALA A 83 23.99 1.50 11.38
C ALA A 83 23.61 1.46 9.90
N PHE A 84 23.69 0.30 9.27
CA PHE A 84 23.39 0.18 7.85
C PHE A 84 22.79 -1.16 7.46
N VAL A 85 21.99 -1.13 6.40
CA VAL A 85 21.46 -2.29 5.70
C VAL A 85 21.64 -2.06 4.20
N PHE A 86 22.30 -3.00 3.52
CA PHE A 86 22.45 -3.01 2.07
C PHE A 86 22.03 -4.34 1.50
N ALA A 87 21.70 -4.38 0.22
CA ALA A 87 21.31 -5.61 -0.43
C ALA A 87 21.65 -5.58 -1.92
N GLY A 88 21.76 -6.78 -2.50
CA GLY A 88 21.66 -6.94 -3.94
C GLY A 88 20.32 -6.39 -4.44
N GLU A 89 20.30 -5.86 -5.67
CA GLU A 89 19.12 -5.22 -6.27
C GLU A 89 17.86 -6.10 -6.25
N ASP A 90 18.01 -7.41 -6.42
CA ASP A 90 16.92 -8.38 -6.42
C ASP A 90 16.32 -8.59 -5.03
N VAL A 91 17.19 -8.68 -4.02
CA VAL A 91 16.81 -8.74 -2.60
C VAL A 91 16.14 -7.43 -2.19
N ALA A 92 16.74 -6.29 -2.52
CA ALA A 92 16.23 -4.97 -2.18
C ALA A 92 14.88 -4.67 -2.84
N ALA A 93 14.65 -5.16 -4.06
CA ALA A 93 13.38 -4.99 -4.76
C ALA A 93 12.28 -5.87 -4.14
N LEU A 94 12.61 -7.10 -3.71
CA LEU A 94 11.62 -7.97 -3.07
C LEU A 94 11.27 -7.49 -1.66
N LEU A 95 12.26 -7.02 -0.90
CA LEU A 95 12.14 -6.64 0.50
C LEU A 95 11.88 -5.14 0.70
N SER A 96 11.70 -4.36 -0.36
CA SER A 96 11.50 -2.90 -0.26
C SER A 96 12.64 -2.17 0.48
N LEU A 97 13.89 -2.60 0.30
CA LEU A 97 15.08 -2.05 0.98
C LEU A 97 15.80 -0.96 0.18
N HIS A 98 15.19 -0.41 -0.88
CA HIS A 98 15.82 0.66 -1.64
C HIS A 98 15.82 1.97 -0.87
N LYS A 99 14.64 2.37 -0.38
CA LYS A 99 14.33 3.58 0.39
C LYS A 99 12.99 3.36 1.11
N GLY A 100 12.68 4.21 2.10
CA GLY A 100 11.39 4.25 2.78
C GLY A 100 11.33 3.43 4.06
N HIS A 101 10.13 3.32 4.62
CA HIS A 101 9.89 2.90 5.99
C HIS A 101 10.51 1.54 6.35
N HIS A 102 10.40 0.52 5.48
CA HIS A 102 10.96 -0.80 5.79
C HIS A 102 12.49 -0.80 5.93
N LEU A 103 13.19 -0.01 5.10
CA LEU A 103 14.64 0.16 5.22
C LEU A 103 14.99 0.90 6.52
N GLU A 104 14.25 1.95 6.85
CA GLU A 104 14.42 2.73 8.08
C GLU A 104 14.22 1.86 9.32
N THR A 105 13.13 1.11 9.41
CA THR A 105 12.83 0.17 10.49
C THR A 105 13.93 -0.88 10.64
N ALA A 106 14.44 -1.42 9.54
CA ALA A 106 15.53 -2.38 9.58
C ALA A 106 16.84 -1.78 10.13
N ILE A 107 17.19 -0.56 9.73
CA ILE A 107 18.38 0.15 10.22
C ILE A 107 18.19 0.54 11.70
N ASP A 108 17.02 1.03 12.08
CA ASP A 108 16.73 1.48 13.44
C ASP A 108 16.69 0.34 14.44
N ALA A 109 16.24 -0.85 14.04
CA ALA A 109 16.28 -2.05 14.86
C ALA A 109 17.70 -2.44 15.33
N ILE A 110 18.74 -2.02 14.60
CA ILE A 110 20.14 -2.28 14.96
C ILE A 110 20.57 -1.44 16.17
N LYS A 111 20.10 -0.18 16.23
CA LYS A 111 20.65 0.87 17.09
C LYS A 111 20.54 0.55 18.59
N PRO A 112 19.40 0.07 19.14
CA PRO A 112 19.29 -0.20 20.57
C PRO A 112 20.31 -1.22 21.06
N GLY A 113 20.49 -2.33 20.34
CA GLY A 113 21.46 -3.36 20.71
C GLY A 113 22.89 -2.82 20.73
N VAL A 114 23.26 -2.00 19.75
CA VAL A 114 24.60 -1.39 19.72
C VAL A 114 24.77 -0.32 20.82
N LYS A 115 23.75 0.48 21.11
CA LYS A 115 23.77 1.45 22.21
C LYS A 115 23.97 0.78 23.57
N ASP A 116 23.40 -0.41 23.74
CA ASP A 116 23.55 -1.25 24.94
C ASP A 116 24.82 -2.10 24.94
N ASN A 117 25.75 -1.85 24.01
CA ASN A 117 27.00 -2.60 23.84
C ASN A 117 26.78 -4.10 23.58
N ASN A 118 25.69 -4.44 22.90
CA ASN A 118 25.28 -5.78 22.51
C ASN A 118 25.13 -5.84 20.98
N ILE A 119 26.24 -5.67 20.28
CA ILE A 119 26.30 -5.64 18.81
C ILE A 119 25.61 -6.86 18.18
N PRO A 120 25.82 -8.11 18.66
CA PRO A 120 25.11 -9.26 18.12
C PRO A 120 23.59 -9.14 18.16
N ALA A 121 23.03 -8.62 19.27
CA ALA A 121 21.59 -8.44 19.38
C ALA A 121 21.07 -7.38 18.39
N GLY A 122 21.79 -6.28 18.22
CA GLY A 122 21.43 -5.23 17.27
C GLY A 122 21.43 -5.75 15.83
N LEU A 123 22.53 -6.39 15.41
CA LEU A 123 22.66 -6.95 14.06
C LEU A 123 21.61 -8.04 13.77
N PHE A 124 21.34 -8.90 14.75
CA PHE A 124 20.27 -9.89 14.62
C PHE A 124 18.90 -9.23 14.45
N ALA A 125 18.57 -8.22 15.27
CA ALA A 125 17.31 -7.49 15.18
C ALA A 125 17.14 -6.79 13.82
N GLY A 126 18.20 -6.13 13.31
CA GLY A 126 18.20 -5.52 11.98
C GLY A 126 17.99 -6.54 10.85
N ALA A 127 18.61 -7.71 10.94
CA ALA A 127 18.43 -8.76 9.92
C ALA A 127 17.03 -9.38 9.96
N VAL A 128 16.44 -9.58 11.15
CA VAL A 128 15.05 -10.02 11.30
C VAL A 128 14.10 -9.00 10.69
N ALA A 129 14.27 -7.72 11.02
CA ALA A 129 13.45 -6.64 10.46
C ALA A 129 13.60 -6.54 8.93
N ALA A 130 14.82 -6.55 8.41
CA ALA A 130 15.09 -6.48 6.97
C ALA A 130 14.42 -7.62 6.19
N THR A 131 14.36 -8.83 6.76
CA THR A 131 13.81 -10.03 6.12
C THR A 131 12.33 -10.29 6.44
N ASN A 132 11.68 -9.42 7.21
CA ASN A 132 10.31 -9.64 7.67
C ASN A 132 9.29 -9.49 6.53
N THR A 133 9.00 -10.59 5.85
CA THR A 133 7.99 -10.60 4.78
C THR A 133 6.56 -10.57 5.26
N GLU A 134 6.29 -10.90 6.53
CA GLU A 134 4.93 -10.81 7.11
C GLU A 134 4.57 -9.35 7.34
N GLU A 135 5.49 -8.56 7.86
CA GLU A 135 5.36 -7.11 7.98
C GLU A 135 5.34 -6.43 6.61
N LEU A 136 6.12 -6.90 5.62
CA LEU A 136 5.97 -6.42 4.23
C LEU A 136 4.66 -6.87 3.59
N ALA A 137 4.10 -8.03 3.93
CA ALA A 137 2.82 -8.49 3.40
C ALA A 137 1.68 -7.73 4.07
N GLN A 138 1.82 -7.40 5.35
CA GLN A 138 0.87 -6.61 6.11
C GLN A 138 0.95 -5.13 5.76
N SER A 139 2.15 -4.58 5.54
CA SER A 139 2.41 -3.25 4.97
C SER A 139 2.06 -3.21 3.49
N ARG A 140 2.20 -4.28 2.69
CA ARG A 140 1.65 -4.31 1.31
C ARG A 140 0.16 -4.56 1.25
N TYR A 141 -0.43 -5.15 2.27
CA TYR A 141 -1.87 -5.34 2.41
C TYR A 141 -2.51 -4.07 2.96
N GLN A 142 -1.88 -3.42 3.94
CA GLN A 142 -2.20 -2.09 4.43
C GLN A 142 -1.84 -1.03 3.41
N ASP A 143 -0.80 -1.18 2.61
CA ASP A 143 -0.53 -0.35 1.43
C ASP A 143 -1.49 -0.73 0.32
N ALA A 144 -1.93 -1.97 0.11
CA ALA A 144 -2.99 -2.26 -0.86
C ALA A 144 -4.38 -1.80 -0.38
N LEU A 145 -4.56 -1.61 0.93
CA LEU A 145 -5.74 -0.97 1.52
C LEU A 145 -5.60 0.55 1.46
N ASN A 146 -4.48 1.13 1.89
CA ASN A 146 -4.09 2.54 1.76
C ASN A 146 -3.82 2.95 0.31
N SER A 147 -3.66 2.02 -0.62
CA SER A 147 -3.55 2.19 -2.08
C SER A 147 -4.83 1.76 -2.79
N ARG A 148 -5.78 1.12 -2.10
CA ARG A 148 -7.22 1.31 -2.41
C ARG A 148 -7.68 2.72 -1.99
N THR A 149 -7.02 3.32 -1.00
CA THR A 149 -7.18 4.72 -0.56
C THR A 149 -6.17 5.69 -1.21
N GLY A 150 -5.22 5.21 -2.02
CA GLY A 150 -4.01 5.95 -2.43
C GLY A 150 -3.38 5.51 -3.77
N THR A 151 -4.01 4.57 -4.49
CA THR A 151 -3.96 4.45 -5.96
C THR A 151 -5.31 4.83 -6.59
N VAL A 152 -6.13 5.59 -5.84
CA VAL A 152 -7.20 6.45 -6.38
C VAL A 152 -6.92 7.93 -5.99
N ALA A 153 -5.67 8.27 -5.65
CA ALA A 153 -5.20 9.63 -5.83
C ALA A 153 -5.07 9.87 -7.34
N ALA A 154 -6.15 10.35 -7.95
CA ALA A 154 -6.16 11.07 -9.20
C ALA A 154 -5.13 10.59 -10.26
N ALA A 155 -5.53 9.64 -11.10
CA ALA A 155 -5.32 9.83 -12.54
C ALA A 155 -6.24 10.97 -13.03
N GLY A 156 -6.15 12.11 -12.33
CA GLY A 156 -6.73 13.37 -12.70
C GLY A 156 -5.65 14.14 -13.43
N LEU A 157 -6.00 14.62 -14.61
CA LEU A 157 -5.22 15.55 -15.42
C LEU A 157 -4.71 16.70 -14.53
N GLY A 158 -3.42 16.67 -14.19
CA GLY A 158 -2.75 17.68 -13.38
C GLY A 158 -1.27 17.71 -13.74
N THR A 159 -0.86 18.72 -14.49
CA THR A 159 0.51 18.98 -14.91
C THR A 159 1.46 19.11 -13.71
N GLY A 160 2.35 18.14 -13.50
CA GLY A 160 3.53 18.32 -12.64
C GLY A 160 3.85 17.13 -11.75
N GLY A 161 4.58 16.15 -12.29
CA GLY A 161 5.18 15.06 -11.50
C GLY A 161 6.45 14.57 -12.18
N THR A 162 7.59 14.92 -11.60
CA THR A 162 8.94 14.75 -12.14
C THR A 162 9.33 13.30 -12.44
N ALA A 163 9.90 13.11 -13.62
CA ALA A 163 10.48 11.85 -14.11
C ALA A 163 11.66 11.39 -13.25
N PHE A 164 11.70 10.09 -12.92
CA PHE A 164 12.94 9.39 -12.60
C PHE A 164 13.22 8.35 -13.68
N ALA A 165 14.02 8.75 -14.66
CA ALA A 165 14.72 7.85 -15.56
C ALA A 165 16.19 7.76 -15.09
N GLY A 166 16.65 6.57 -14.71
CA GLY A 166 18.02 6.34 -14.27
C GLY A 166 18.42 4.88 -14.38
N VAL A 167 18.99 4.55 -15.54
CA VAL A 167 19.87 3.42 -15.93
C VAL A 167 19.63 2.05 -15.26
N ALA A 168 19.00 1.15 -16.03
CA ALA A 168 18.85 -0.26 -15.68
C ALA A 168 19.79 -1.14 -16.54
N GLY A 169 20.64 -1.93 -15.88
CA GLY A 169 21.40 -3.01 -16.51
C GLY A 169 20.49 -4.02 -17.25
N ALA A 170 21.05 -4.71 -18.26
CA ALA A 170 20.29 -5.56 -19.18
C ALA A 170 19.51 -6.73 -18.50
N GLY A 171 19.89 -7.13 -17.28
CA GLY A 171 19.20 -8.14 -16.46
C GLY A 171 17.94 -7.62 -15.75
N PHE A 172 18.05 -6.45 -15.08
CA PHE A 172 16.92 -5.77 -14.43
C PHE A 172 15.86 -5.36 -15.44
N TYR A 173 16.29 -4.82 -16.59
CA TYR A 173 15.40 -4.51 -17.69
C TYR A 173 14.64 -5.76 -18.14
N ARG A 174 15.27 -6.93 -18.25
CA ARG A 174 14.59 -8.17 -18.68
C ARG A 174 13.56 -8.69 -17.68
N ARG A 175 13.81 -8.64 -16.37
CA ARG A 175 12.87 -9.20 -15.36
C ARG A 175 11.71 -8.26 -15.07
N ASN A 176 11.96 -6.95 -14.96
CA ASN A 176 10.91 -5.95 -14.84
C ASN A 176 10.05 -5.90 -16.12
N ARG A 177 10.69 -5.97 -17.29
CA ARG A 177 9.99 -6.06 -18.58
C ARG A 177 9.17 -7.35 -18.71
N ARG A 178 9.62 -8.47 -18.14
CA ARG A 178 8.81 -9.71 -18.09
C ARG A 178 7.59 -9.55 -17.19
N LYS A 179 7.72 -8.91 -16.01
CA LYS A 179 6.58 -8.61 -15.13
C LYS A 179 5.60 -7.64 -15.78
N LYS A 180 6.09 -6.51 -16.28
CA LYS A 180 5.26 -5.52 -17.01
C LYS A 180 4.57 -6.13 -18.22
N LEU A 181 5.27 -6.97 -18.99
CA LEU A 181 4.66 -7.68 -20.12
C LEU A 181 3.62 -8.70 -19.67
N ALA A 182 3.85 -9.42 -18.57
CA ALA A 182 2.87 -10.37 -18.03
C ALA A 182 1.61 -9.63 -17.57
N GLN A 183 1.76 -8.54 -16.82
CA GLN A 183 0.66 -7.67 -16.39
C GLN A 183 -0.10 -7.09 -17.58
N ALA A 184 0.59 -6.48 -18.55
CA ALA A 184 -0.04 -5.92 -19.73
C ALA A 184 -0.78 -6.98 -20.57
N ARG A 185 -0.30 -8.24 -20.57
CA ARG A 185 -1.00 -9.35 -21.22
C ARG A 185 -2.26 -9.77 -20.47
N GLU A 186 -2.20 -9.79 -19.15
CA GLU A 186 -3.35 -10.04 -18.29
C GLU A 186 -4.41 -8.95 -18.47
N ASP A 187 -4.00 -7.69 -18.46
CA ASP A 187 -4.88 -6.53 -18.70
C ASP A 187 -5.49 -6.56 -20.11
N LEU A 188 -4.72 -6.88 -21.16
CA LEU A 188 -5.27 -7.08 -22.51
C LEU A 188 -6.28 -8.22 -22.58
N ALA A 189 -5.99 -9.35 -21.92
CA ALA A 189 -6.91 -10.48 -21.87
C ALA A 189 -8.20 -10.12 -21.11
N PHE A 190 -8.08 -9.37 -20.01
CA PHE A 190 -9.19 -8.85 -19.23
C PHE A 190 -10.06 -7.89 -20.05
N ILE A 191 -9.47 -6.87 -20.68
CA ILE A 191 -10.18 -5.91 -21.55
C ILE A 191 -10.92 -6.67 -22.66
N THR A 192 -10.25 -7.58 -23.37
CA THR A 192 -10.85 -8.32 -24.48
C THR A 192 -12.08 -9.13 -24.04
N ARG A 193 -12.06 -9.67 -22.83
CA ARG A 193 -13.16 -10.46 -22.26
C ARG A 193 -14.31 -9.57 -21.77
N GLU A 194 -14.01 -8.57 -20.95
CA GLU A 194 -15.03 -7.81 -20.22
C GLU A 194 -15.58 -6.62 -21.01
N TYR A 195 -14.76 -5.97 -21.86
CA TYR A 195 -15.16 -4.75 -22.57
C TYR A 195 -16.39 -4.97 -23.45
N GLY A 196 -16.39 -6.04 -24.24
CA GLY A 196 -17.49 -6.35 -25.15
C GLY A 196 -18.80 -6.63 -24.42
N GLU A 197 -18.74 -7.30 -23.27
CA GLU A 197 -19.90 -7.57 -22.43
C GLU A 197 -20.41 -6.28 -21.81
N LEU A 198 -19.55 -5.50 -21.14
CA LEU A 198 -19.91 -4.22 -20.52
C LEU A 198 -20.48 -3.22 -21.53
N ALA A 199 -19.89 -3.12 -22.72
CA ALA A 199 -20.38 -2.24 -23.78
C ALA A 199 -21.81 -2.60 -24.23
N GLN A 200 -22.15 -3.90 -24.27
CA GLN A 200 -23.50 -4.33 -24.62
C GLN A 200 -24.55 -4.02 -23.54
N ARG A 201 -24.15 -3.98 -22.26
CA ARG A 201 -25.06 -3.67 -21.14
C ARG A 201 -25.04 -2.21 -20.72
N LEU A 202 -24.12 -1.39 -21.24
CA LEU A 202 -23.94 0.00 -20.82
C LEU A 202 -25.24 0.81 -20.81
N ASP A 203 -26.07 0.68 -21.84
CA ASP A 203 -27.39 1.35 -21.90
C ASP A 203 -28.31 0.91 -20.76
N ALA A 204 -28.31 -0.39 -20.42
CA ALA A 204 -29.11 -0.91 -19.32
C ALA A 204 -28.60 -0.42 -17.96
N ILE A 205 -27.28 -0.31 -17.79
CA ILE A 205 -26.66 0.24 -16.58
C ILE A 205 -27.03 1.71 -16.45
N ASP A 206 -26.94 2.49 -17.53
CA ASP A 206 -27.28 3.92 -17.54
C ASP A 206 -28.76 4.15 -17.24
N ILE A 207 -29.67 3.34 -17.82
CA ILE A 207 -31.10 3.36 -17.46
C ILE A 207 -31.29 3.08 -15.98
N ARG A 208 -30.59 2.08 -15.43
CA ARG A 208 -30.71 1.70 -14.03
C ARG A 208 -30.20 2.81 -13.11
N ALA A 209 -29.03 3.38 -13.39
CA ALA A 209 -28.46 4.51 -12.65
C ALA A 209 -29.42 5.72 -12.62
N ASN A 210 -30.03 6.04 -13.76
CA ASN A 210 -31.01 7.13 -13.87
C ASN A 210 -32.38 6.81 -13.26
N SER A 211 -32.71 5.52 -13.06
CA SER A 211 -33.94 5.09 -12.39
C SER A 211 -33.90 5.20 -10.86
N LEU A 212 -32.72 5.39 -10.28
CA LEU A 212 -32.56 5.51 -8.83
C LEU A 212 -33.13 6.83 -8.32
N THR A 213 -33.96 6.74 -7.29
CA THR A 213 -34.72 7.88 -6.75
C THR A 213 -34.49 8.15 -5.27
N SER A 214 -33.86 7.22 -4.55
CA SER A 214 -33.63 7.41 -3.12
C SER A 214 -32.51 8.43 -2.86
N PRO A 215 -32.39 8.93 -1.62
CA PRO A 215 -31.26 9.78 -1.22
C PRO A 215 -29.87 9.14 -1.43
N LEU A 216 -29.80 7.80 -1.56
CA LEU A 216 -28.55 7.08 -1.83
C LEU A 216 -28.00 7.40 -3.23
N ALA A 217 -28.88 7.69 -4.19
CA ALA A 217 -28.49 8.22 -5.50
C ALA A 217 -28.33 9.75 -5.40
N HIS A 218 -27.27 10.21 -4.75
CA HIS A 218 -26.96 11.62 -4.58
C HIS A 218 -26.18 12.21 -5.77
N ALA A 219 -25.98 13.53 -5.74
CA ALA A 219 -25.30 14.25 -6.83
C ALA A 219 -23.87 13.73 -7.10
N THR A 220 -23.09 13.47 -6.04
CA THR A 220 -21.74 12.91 -6.17
C THR A 220 -21.73 11.56 -6.88
N MET A 221 -22.59 10.63 -6.47
CA MET A 221 -22.70 9.30 -7.09
C MET A 221 -23.11 9.41 -8.58
N ARG A 222 -24.01 10.33 -8.93
CA ARG A 222 -24.35 10.60 -10.34
C ARG A 222 -23.18 11.15 -11.13
N ALA A 223 -22.41 12.07 -10.56
CA ALA A 223 -21.21 12.61 -11.20
C ALA A 223 -20.13 11.54 -11.39
N GLU A 224 -19.94 10.67 -10.41
CA GLU A 224 -19.00 9.54 -10.49
C GLU A 224 -19.44 8.52 -11.56
N TRP A 225 -20.75 8.27 -11.70
CA TRP A 225 -21.28 7.45 -12.79
C TRP A 225 -21.01 8.08 -14.15
N GLU A 226 -21.32 9.37 -14.32
CA GLU A 226 -21.08 10.10 -15.57
C GLU A 226 -19.59 10.06 -15.95
N ASP A 227 -18.69 10.29 -14.99
CA ASP A 227 -17.24 10.24 -15.20
C ASP A 227 -16.77 8.86 -15.70
N VAL A 228 -17.09 7.78 -14.99
CA VAL A 228 -16.61 6.44 -15.36
C VAL A 228 -17.24 5.95 -16.67
N ARG A 229 -18.52 6.26 -16.91
CA ARG A 229 -19.21 5.96 -18.17
C ARG A 229 -18.54 6.66 -19.34
N ASP A 230 -18.29 7.97 -19.20
CA ASP A 230 -17.72 8.77 -20.28
C ASP A 230 -16.26 8.36 -20.56
N ARG A 231 -15.47 8.04 -19.52
CA ARG A 231 -14.13 7.44 -19.68
C ARG A 231 -14.20 6.10 -20.41
N PHE A 232 -15.14 5.22 -20.06
CA PHE A 232 -15.33 3.94 -20.74
C PHE A 232 -15.75 4.09 -22.21
N LEU A 233 -16.67 5.01 -22.52
CA LEU A 233 -17.07 5.30 -23.90
C LEU A 233 -15.89 5.79 -24.74
N ASN A 234 -15.01 6.59 -24.14
CA ASN A 234 -13.79 7.06 -24.80
C ASN A 234 -12.75 5.94 -25.03
N LEU A 235 -12.83 4.80 -24.32
CA LEU A 235 -11.97 3.65 -24.59
C LEU A 235 -12.17 3.09 -25.99
N HIS A 236 -13.36 3.19 -26.59
CA HIS A 236 -13.59 2.67 -27.94
C HIS A 236 -12.61 3.28 -28.96
N GLN A 237 -12.39 4.60 -28.85
CA GLN A 237 -11.44 5.32 -29.69
C GLN A 237 -9.99 4.91 -29.39
N GLN A 238 -9.69 4.48 -28.16
CA GLN A 238 -8.35 4.07 -27.74
C GLN A 238 -8.02 2.61 -28.07
N VAL A 239 -8.98 1.69 -27.94
CA VAL A 239 -8.88 0.28 -28.32
C VAL A 239 -8.65 0.14 -29.82
N ASP A 240 -9.32 0.96 -30.62
CA ASP A 240 -9.04 1.09 -32.06
C ASP A 240 -7.67 1.74 -32.33
N ALA A 241 -7.23 2.71 -31.50
CA ALA A 241 -5.97 3.43 -31.68
C ALA A 241 -4.70 2.61 -31.40
N TYR A 242 -4.72 1.60 -30.51
CA TYR A 242 -3.60 0.65 -30.35
C TYR A 242 -3.64 -0.51 -31.35
N GLY A 243 -4.60 -0.51 -32.28
CA GLY A 243 -4.63 -1.41 -33.43
C GLY A 243 -5.13 -2.82 -33.12
N GLY A 244 -5.97 -2.99 -32.09
CA GLY A 244 -6.53 -4.30 -31.72
C GLY A 244 -5.49 -5.28 -31.17
N LEU A 245 -4.47 -4.78 -30.45
CA LEU A 245 -3.48 -5.61 -29.77
C LEU A 245 -4.17 -6.63 -28.86
N THR A 246 -3.67 -7.85 -28.90
CA THR A 246 -4.07 -9.00 -28.09
C THR A 246 -2.91 -9.45 -27.22
N ALA A 247 -3.19 -10.25 -26.19
CA ALA A 247 -2.16 -10.80 -25.31
C ALA A 247 -1.09 -11.64 -26.06
N SER A 248 -1.39 -12.10 -27.28
CA SER A 248 -0.51 -12.92 -28.12
C SER A 248 0.38 -12.12 -29.07
N ASP A 249 0.22 -10.80 -29.13
CA ASP A 249 1.01 -9.94 -30.03
C ASP A 249 2.48 -9.79 -29.60
N ASP A 250 3.26 -9.15 -30.48
CA ASP A 250 4.70 -8.91 -30.28
C ASP A 250 4.94 -8.22 -28.91
N PRO A 251 5.73 -8.85 -28.02
CA PRO A 251 6.12 -8.27 -26.73
C PRO A 251 6.59 -6.82 -26.80
N LYS A 252 7.29 -6.41 -27.87
CA LYS A 252 7.78 -5.04 -28.01
C LYS A 252 6.66 -4.03 -28.18
N LYS A 253 5.59 -4.40 -28.89
CA LYS A 253 4.43 -3.54 -29.12
C LYS A 253 3.60 -3.40 -27.84
N ILE A 254 3.34 -4.50 -27.15
CA ILE A 254 2.61 -4.50 -25.86
C ILE A 254 3.31 -3.63 -24.82
N LEU A 255 4.64 -3.73 -24.75
CA LEU A 255 5.42 -2.94 -23.80
C LEU A 255 5.49 -1.44 -24.12
N ALA A 256 5.29 -1.06 -25.38
CA ALA A 256 5.26 0.36 -25.77
C ALA A 256 3.96 1.03 -25.32
N GLU A 257 2.88 0.26 -25.12
CA GLU A 257 1.55 0.75 -24.80
C GLU A 257 1.10 0.35 -23.37
N THR A 258 2.02 -0.09 -22.50
CA THR A 258 1.66 -0.66 -21.18
C THR A 258 0.83 0.30 -20.32
N ASP A 259 1.18 1.58 -20.26
CA ASP A 259 0.46 2.54 -19.41
C ASP A 259 -0.99 2.73 -19.90
N ARG A 260 -1.18 2.75 -21.23
CA ARG A 260 -2.49 2.88 -21.87
C ARG A 260 -3.34 1.62 -21.76
N ILE A 261 -2.70 0.45 -21.83
CA ILE A 261 -3.34 -0.86 -21.56
C ILE A 261 -3.82 -0.89 -20.10
N GLN A 262 -2.98 -0.46 -19.16
CA GLN A 262 -3.33 -0.41 -17.75
C GLN A 262 -4.51 0.55 -17.51
N GLU A 263 -4.47 1.77 -18.05
CA GLU A 263 -5.56 2.75 -17.94
C GLU A 263 -6.89 2.20 -18.49
N ALA A 264 -6.84 1.50 -19.63
CA ALA A 264 -8.02 0.86 -20.21
C ALA A 264 -8.57 -0.28 -19.34
N ALA A 265 -7.70 -1.09 -18.75
CA ALA A 265 -8.10 -2.16 -17.84
C ALA A 265 -8.66 -1.59 -16.53
N ASP A 266 -8.05 -0.54 -15.98
CA ASP A 266 -8.52 0.16 -14.78
C ASP A 266 -9.90 0.76 -15.00
N THR A 267 -10.11 1.47 -16.12
CA THR A 267 -11.42 2.03 -16.49
C THR A 267 -12.47 0.93 -16.69
N THR A 268 -12.10 -0.20 -17.30
CA THR A 268 -13.01 -1.36 -17.48
C THR A 268 -13.39 -1.98 -16.13
N ARG A 269 -12.43 -2.14 -15.20
CA ARG A 269 -12.70 -2.62 -13.83
C ARG A 269 -13.59 -1.65 -13.06
N GLN A 270 -13.29 -0.36 -13.14
CA GLN A 270 -14.06 0.70 -12.50
C GLN A 270 -15.51 0.73 -12.99
N LEU A 271 -15.75 0.58 -14.29
CA LEU A 271 -17.12 0.49 -14.81
C LEU A 271 -17.85 -0.75 -14.27
N SER A 272 -17.17 -1.90 -14.21
CA SER A 272 -17.75 -3.12 -13.63
C SER A 272 -18.13 -2.94 -12.17
N TYR A 273 -17.29 -2.30 -11.36
CA TYR A 273 -17.61 -2.01 -9.96
C TYR A 273 -18.76 -1.01 -9.85
N ALA A 274 -18.77 0.03 -10.69
CA ALA A 274 -19.88 0.99 -10.73
C ALA A 274 -21.21 0.30 -11.04
N GLU A 275 -21.24 -0.63 -12.00
CA GLU A 275 -22.42 -1.45 -12.31
C GLU A 275 -22.87 -2.27 -11.09
N ASP A 276 -21.97 -3.03 -10.46
CA ASP A 276 -22.30 -3.84 -9.29
C ASP A 276 -22.87 -2.99 -8.14
N ASN A 277 -22.33 -1.78 -7.97
CA ASN A 277 -22.77 -0.84 -6.94
C ASN A 277 -24.11 -0.18 -7.29
N ILE A 278 -24.33 0.22 -8.56
CA ILE A 278 -25.64 0.69 -9.05
C ILE A 278 -26.70 -0.39 -8.87
N ASP A 279 -26.38 -1.64 -9.18
CA ASP A 279 -27.27 -2.79 -9.03
C ASP A 279 -27.63 -3.03 -7.58
N ARG A 280 -26.64 -2.90 -6.69
CA ARG A 280 -26.86 -3.00 -5.25
C ARG A 280 -27.81 -1.92 -4.76
N ILE A 281 -27.58 -0.65 -5.12
CA ILE A 281 -28.47 0.45 -4.74
C ILE A 281 -29.88 0.22 -5.29
N PHE A 282 -29.99 -0.20 -6.55
CA PHE A 282 -31.28 -0.52 -7.18
C PHE A 282 -32.04 -1.60 -6.39
N ARG A 283 -31.37 -2.70 -6.01
CA ARG A 283 -31.99 -3.79 -5.24
C ARG A 283 -32.39 -3.36 -3.83
N ILE A 284 -31.60 -2.50 -3.18
CA ILE A 284 -31.94 -1.89 -1.89
C ILE A 284 -33.20 -1.01 -2.05
N GLU A 285 -33.27 -0.16 -3.07
CA GLU A 285 -34.44 0.69 -3.34
C GLU A 285 -35.71 -0.13 -3.59
N HIS A 286 -35.58 -1.25 -4.32
CA HIS A 286 -36.70 -2.09 -4.74
C HIS A 286 -37.09 -3.20 -3.76
N GLY A 287 -36.57 -3.17 -2.53
CA GLY A 287 -37.08 -4.06 -1.48
C GLY A 287 -36.44 -5.43 -1.40
N ASP A 288 -35.27 -5.66 -2.01
CA ASP A 288 -34.58 -6.94 -1.91
C ASP A 288 -34.09 -7.16 -0.46
N PRO A 289 -34.73 -8.07 0.31
CA PRO A 289 -34.47 -8.18 1.75
C PRO A 289 -33.07 -8.76 2.04
N GLU A 290 -32.53 -9.59 1.15
CA GLU A 290 -31.20 -10.19 1.33
C GLU A 290 -30.11 -9.14 1.16
N VAL A 291 -30.21 -8.31 0.10
CA VAL A 291 -29.25 -7.23 -0.14
C VAL A 291 -29.34 -6.18 0.96
N ARG A 292 -30.55 -5.81 1.39
CA ARG A 292 -30.77 -4.88 2.50
C ARG A 292 -30.16 -5.37 3.80
N ALA A 293 -30.43 -6.61 4.19
CA ALA A 293 -29.89 -7.19 5.42
C ALA A 293 -28.35 -7.25 5.39
N ARG A 294 -27.77 -7.62 4.24
CA ARG A 294 -26.31 -7.67 4.06
C ARG A 294 -25.69 -6.29 4.15
N GLU A 295 -26.24 -5.30 3.45
CA GLU A 295 -25.72 -3.94 3.46
C GLU A 295 -25.71 -3.34 4.87
N VAL A 296 -26.80 -3.51 5.62
CA VAL A 296 -26.89 -3.03 7.00
C VAL A 296 -25.95 -3.82 7.92
N SER A 297 -25.73 -5.11 7.67
CA SER A 297 -24.80 -5.93 8.46
C SER A 297 -23.35 -5.46 8.31
N ASP A 298 -22.94 -5.08 7.09
CA ASP A 298 -21.61 -4.52 6.85
C ASP A 298 -21.47 -3.16 7.54
N LEU A 299 -22.47 -2.27 7.41
CA LEU A 299 -22.48 -0.97 8.11
C LEU A 299 -22.45 -1.14 9.64
N ARG A 300 -23.17 -2.14 10.16
CA ARG A 300 -23.19 -2.48 11.58
C ARG A 300 -21.80 -2.91 12.08
N ALA A 301 -21.04 -3.65 11.27
CA ALA A 301 -19.68 -4.05 11.64
C ALA A 301 -18.76 -2.83 11.77
N ASP A 302 -18.82 -1.90 10.81
CA ASP A 302 -18.08 -0.63 10.86
C ASP A 302 -18.47 0.22 12.09
N ILE A 303 -19.77 0.30 12.41
CA ILE A 303 -20.25 0.96 13.64
C ILE A 303 -19.69 0.29 14.89
N MET A 304 -19.62 -1.03 14.93
CA MET A 304 -19.07 -1.78 16.08
C MET A 304 -17.58 -1.51 16.28
N GLU A 305 -16.81 -1.42 15.20
CA GLU A 305 -15.39 -1.06 15.26
C GLU A 305 -15.20 0.37 15.77
N ALA A 306 -15.98 1.32 15.25
CA ALA A 306 -15.99 2.69 15.74
C ALA A 306 -16.42 2.79 17.22
N GLU A 307 -17.42 2.02 17.64
CA GLU A 307 -17.86 1.98 19.04
C GLU A 307 -16.74 1.45 19.96
N ALA A 308 -16.03 0.41 19.52
CA ALA A 308 -14.94 -0.20 20.25
C ALA A 308 -13.70 0.69 20.37
N SER A 309 -13.50 1.64 19.44
CA SER A 309 -12.39 2.60 19.48
C SER A 309 -12.61 3.74 20.49
N VAL A 310 -13.78 3.84 21.13
CA VAL A 310 -14.10 4.91 22.08
C VAL A 310 -13.83 4.48 23.52
N ASP A 311 -12.77 5.02 24.12
CA ASP A 311 -12.36 4.68 25.50
C ASP A 311 -13.42 4.94 26.58
N ASN A 312 -14.18 6.03 26.44
CA ASN A 312 -15.15 6.45 27.44
C ASN A 312 -16.57 6.01 27.07
N THR A 313 -17.01 4.90 27.67
CA THR A 313 -18.34 4.31 27.46
C THR A 313 -19.50 5.16 28.00
N ASP A 314 -19.23 6.12 28.90
CA ASP A 314 -20.25 7.05 29.41
C ASP A 314 -20.40 8.30 28.52
N SER A 315 -19.56 8.44 27.49
CA SER A 315 -19.55 9.60 26.62
C SER A 315 -20.80 9.69 25.73
N GLY A 316 -21.14 10.92 25.33
CA GLY A 316 -22.20 11.14 24.33
C GLY A 316 -21.88 10.48 22.98
N LEU A 317 -20.60 10.36 22.61
CA LEU A 317 -20.16 9.70 21.38
C LEU A 317 -20.43 8.20 21.44
N TYR A 318 -20.01 7.53 22.52
CA TYR A 318 -20.26 6.10 22.72
C TYR A 318 -21.77 5.79 22.68
N ARG A 319 -22.59 6.59 23.39
CA ARG A 319 -24.05 6.44 23.34
C ARG A 319 -24.64 6.65 21.95
N SER A 320 -24.09 7.56 21.15
CA SER A 320 -24.52 7.78 19.76
C SER A 320 -24.21 6.59 18.86
N LEU A 321 -23.00 6.01 18.99
CA LEU A 321 -22.59 4.82 18.23
C LEU A 321 -23.39 3.58 18.64
N ALA A 322 -23.61 3.39 19.95
CA ALA A 322 -24.45 2.31 20.46
C ALA A 322 -25.91 2.42 19.99
N ALA A 323 -26.44 3.65 19.90
CA ALA A 323 -27.78 3.89 19.35
C ALA A 323 -27.85 3.59 17.84
N ALA A 324 -26.84 4.00 17.07
CA ALA A 324 -26.71 3.65 15.66
C ALA A 324 -26.63 2.13 15.45
N ARG A 325 -25.83 1.43 16.27
CA ARG A 325 -25.72 -0.03 16.24
C ARG A 325 -27.07 -0.71 16.51
N ALA A 326 -27.79 -0.24 17.53
CA ALA A 326 -29.11 -0.79 17.87
C ALA A 326 -30.14 -0.53 16.76
N GLU A 327 -30.03 0.57 16.01
CA GLU A 327 -30.89 0.82 14.85
C GLU A 327 -30.51 -0.09 13.66
N ALA A 328 -29.21 -0.30 13.42
CA ALA A 328 -28.73 -1.28 12.44
C ALA A 328 -29.23 -2.70 12.77
N ASP A 329 -29.16 -3.14 14.03
CA ASP A 329 -29.70 -4.43 14.49
C ASP A 329 -31.19 -4.59 14.12
N LYS A 330 -32.01 -3.55 14.30
CA LYS A 330 -33.43 -3.59 13.94
C LYS A 330 -33.64 -3.66 12.42
N LEU A 331 -32.85 -2.94 11.63
CA LEU A 331 -32.94 -2.94 10.18
C LEU A 331 -32.51 -4.29 9.59
N VAL A 332 -31.50 -4.94 10.16
CA VAL A 332 -31.13 -6.33 9.80
C VAL A 332 -32.26 -7.30 10.13
N ALA A 333 -32.94 -7.12 11.26
CA ALA A 333 -34.06 -7.98 11.66
C ALA A 333 -35.36 -7.75 10.85
N GLN A 334 -35.49 -6.59 10.20
CA GLN A 334 -36.68 -6.17 9.46
C GLN A 334 -36.32 -5.54 8.10
N PRO A 335 -35.63 -6.27 7.20
CA PRO A 335 -35.13 -5.71 5.94
C PRO A 335 -36.26 -5.43 4.93
N ASP A 336 -37.43 -6.05 5.11
CA ASP A 336 -38.63 -5.89 4.31
C ASP A 336 -39.53 -4.73 4.77
N SER A 337 -39.11 -3.95 5.77
CA SER A 337 -39.93 -2.86 6.28
C SER A 337 -40.21 -1.80 5.20
N PRO A 338 -41.45 -1.25 5.13
CA PRO A 338 -41.81 -0.27 4.11
C PRO A 338 -41.08 1.08 4.31
N ASP A 339 -40.61 1.35 5.51
CA ASP A 339 -39.85 2.52 5.91
C ASP A 339 -38.32 2.27 5.95
N PHE A 340 -37.85 1.13 5.42
CA PHE A 340 -36.45 0.73 5.48
C PHE A 340 -35.49 1.80 4.95
N LEU A 341 -35.78 2.37 3.77
CA LEU A 341 -34.89 3.36 3.14
C LEU A 341 -34.79 4.64 3.97
N ASP A 342 -35.90 5.11 4.54
CA ASP A 342 -35.91 6.30 5.38
C ASP A 342 -35.09 6.07 6.65
N ARG A 343 -35.26 4.91 7.28
CA ARG A 343 -34.49 4.53 8.48
C ARG A 343 -33.02 4.27 8.18
N TYR A 344 -32.70 3.64 7.06
CA TYR A 344 -31.32 3.40 6.63
C TYR A 344 -30.58 4.71 6.33
N THR A 345 -31.21 5.64 5.61
CA THR A 345 -30.61 6.95 5.33
C THR A 345 -30.48 7.80 6.61
N GLN A 346 -31.39 7.67 7.57
CA GLN A 346 -31.25 8.31 8.88
C GLN A 346 -30.09 7.71 9.68
N LEU A 347 -29.95 6.38 9.69
CA LEU A 347 -28.82 5.69 10.31
C LEU A 347 -27.48 6.17 9.76
N LEU A 348 -27.35 6.30 8.43
CA LEU A 348 -26.15 6.84 7.78
C LEU A 348 -25.82 8.27 8.26
N LYS A 349 -26.83 9.15 8.39
CA LYS A 349 -26.64 10.52 8.89
C LYS A 349 -26.21 10.57 10.34
N ASP A 350 -26.83 9.77 11.19
CA ASP A 350 -26.52 9.70 12.61
C ASP A 350 -25.12 9.16 12.83
N TYR A 351 -24.74 8.14 12.06
CA TYR A 351 -23.40 7.57 12.11
C TYR A 351 -22.35 8.54 11.56
N HIS A 352 -22.59 9.20 10.42
CA HIS A 352 -21.73 10.25 9.89
C HIS A 352 -21.45 11.36 10.93
N THR A 353 -22.50 11.78 11.65
CA THR A 353 -22.39 12.79 12.70
C THR A 353 -21.51 12.30 13.85
N ALA A 354 -21.68 11.04 14.27
CA ALA A 354 -20.85 10.42 15.28
C ALA A 354 -19.37 10.34 14.85
N LEU A 355 -19.09 9.91 13.62
CA LEU A 355 -17.74 9.84 13.06
C LEU A 355 -17.08 11.21 12.91
N THR A 356 -17.84 12.26 12.58
CA THR A 356 -17.32 13.63 12.56
C THR A 356 -16.85 14.07 13.95
N VAL A 357 -17.60 13.70 14.99
CA VAL A 357 -17.20 13.96 16.39
C VAL A 357 -15.99 13.12 16.80
N LEU A 358 -15.96 11.86 16.38
CA LEU A 358 -14.83 10.93 16.61
C LEU A 358 -13.55 11.49 16.00
N LYS A 359 -13.54 11.79 14.69
CA LYS A 359 -12.39 12.38 13.99
C LYS A 359 -11.89 13.63 14.71
N LYS A 360 -12.79 14.54 15.06
CA LYS A 360 -12.44 15.81 15.72
C LYS A 360 -11.88 15.66 17.14
N LYS A 361 -12.31 14.65 17.90
CA LYS A 361 -11.95 14.51 19.32
C LYS A 361 -10.81 13.52 19.57
N GLN A 362 -10.69 12.51 18.74
CA GLN A 362 -9.78 11.38 18.96
C GLN A 362 -8.74 11.22 17.86
N MET A 363 -8.87 11.92 16.72
CA MET A 363 -7.94 11.82 15.59
C MET A 363 -7.38 13.19 15.16
N SER A 364 -7.53 14.23 15.99
CA SER A 364 -7.11 15.61 15.67
C SER A 364 -5.62 15.87 15.90
N GLU A 365 -4.88 14.86 16.34
CA GLU A 365 -3.47 14.95 16.73
C GLU A 365 -2.49 14.77 15.56
N VAL A 366 -2.98 14.30 14.42
CA VAL A 366 -2.19 14.12 13.20
C VAL A 366 -2.45 15.23 12.19
N GLU A 367 -1.39 15.67 11.50
CA GLU A 367 -1.54 16.53 10.33
C GLU A 367 -2.00 15.68 9.13
N ASP A 368 -2.91 16.23 8.31
CA ASP A 368 -3.44 15.64 7.08
C ASP A 368 -2.35 15.60 5.98
N THR A 369 -1.29 14.81 6.20
CA THR A 369 -0.19 14.59 5.25
C THR A 369 -0.66 13.74 4.07
N ASN A 370 -1.43 12.70 4.36
CA ASN A 370 -2.20 11.91 3.41
C ASN A 370 -3.66 12.41 3.41
N GLU A 371 -4.21 12.64 2.22
CA GLU A 371 -5.59 13.09 2.06
C GLU A 371 -6.57 12.00 2.50
N LEU A 372 -7.63 12.42 3.19
CA LEU A 372 -8.72 11.51 3.52
C LEU A 372 -9.51 11.20 2.26
N HIS A 373 -9.29 10.01 1.71
CA HIS A 373 -10.07 9.48 0.60
C HIS A 373 -11.51 9.22 1.01
N GLN A 374 -12.43 9.53 0.11
CA GLN A 374 -13.83 9.15 0.23
C GLN A 374 -14.12 8.04 -0.79
N PRO A 375 -14.66 6.88 -0.38
CA PRO A 375 -14.95 5.81 -1.33
C PRO A 375 -15.87 6.27 -2.45
N THR A 376 -15.49 5.98 -3.70
CA THR A 376 -16.20 6.38 -4.91
C THR A 376 -17.05 5.24 -5.49
N LEU A 377 -18.09 5.55 -6.26
CA LEU A 377 -18.99 4.56 -6.86
C LEU A 377 -18.27 3.44 -7.63
N TYR A 378 -17.12 3.72 -8.24
CA TYR A 378 -16.37 2.78 -9.07
C TYR A 378 -15.27 2.02 -8.29
N GLU A 379 -15.33 2.04 -6.96
CA GLU A 379 -14.46 1.24 -6.10
C GLU A 379 -15.14 -0.05 -5.62
N SER A 380 -14.35 -1.11 -5.45
CA SER A 380 -14.85 -2.43 -5.05
C SER A 380 -15.39 -2.49 -3.61
N ASP A 381 -14.94 -1.59 -2.75
CA ASP A 381 -15.31 -1.47 -1.34
C ASP A 381 -16.39 -0.42 -1.09
N TYR A 382 -16.86 0.29 -2.13
CA TYR A 382 -18.02 1.15 -2.04
C TYR A 382 -19.25 0.40 -1.49
N ARG A 383 -20.03 1.14 -0.72
CA ARG A 383 -21.27 0.70 -0.08
C ARG A 383 -22.35 1.75 -0.29
N ALA A 384 -23.61 1.33 -0.32
CA ALA A 384 -24.74 2.16 -0.66
C ALA A 384 -24.90 3.30 0.36
N GLY A 385 -24.62 4.53 -0.07
CA GLY A 385 -24.67 5.72 0.77
C GLY A 385 -23.29 6.23 1.23
N TYR A 386 -22.19 5.58 0.87
CA TYR A 386 -20.86 6.20 1.01
C TYR A 386 -20.78 7.43 0.10
N GLY A 387 -20.21 8.52 0.62
CA GLY A 387 -20.22 9.83 -0.01
C GLY A 387 -21.53 10.62 0.08
N TYR A 388 -22.62 10.02 0.55
CA TYR A 388 -23.84 10.76 0.87
C TYR A 388 -23.55 11.77 1.99
N MET A 389 -23.75 13.06 1.72
CA MET A 389 -23.38 14.15 2.64
C MET A 389 -21.88 14.20 3.01
N GLY A 390 -21.00 13.64 2.18
CA GLY A 390 -19.58 13.51 2.51
C GLY A 390 -19.31 12.44 3.58
N PHE A 391 -20.20 11.45 3.71
CA PHE A 391 -20.02 10.34 4.63
C PHE A 391 -18.80 9.50 4.25
N VAL A 392 -17.88 9.38 5.22
CA VAL A 392 -16.70 8.52 5.18
C VAL A 392 -16.86 7.50 6.32
N PRO A 393 -16.79 6.19 6.04
CA PRO A 393 -16.95 5.13 7.04
C PRO A 393 -15.75 5.06 8.01
N PHE A 394 -15.92 4.37 9.14
CA PHE A 394 -14.88 4.32 10.17
C PHE A 394 -13.62 3.64 9.68
N TRP A 395 -13.70 2.51 8.97
CA TRP A 395 -12.52 1.84 8.44
C TRP A 395 -11.66 2.76 7.56
N THR A 396 -12.25 3.66 6.78
CA THR A 396 -11.50 4.63 5.97
C THR A 396 -10.89 5.73 6.84
N LEU A 397 -11.60 6.21 7.85
CA LEU A 397 -11.08 7.18 8.82
C LEU A 397 -9.93 6.61 9.65
N ASP A 398 -10.04 5.36 10.09
CA ASP A 398 -9.02 4.66 10.86
C ASP A 398 -7.77 4.41 10.02
N SER A 399 -7.92 3.93 8.77
CA SER A 399 -6.81 3.77 7.83
C SER A 399 -6.10 5.11 7.57
N TRP A 400 -6.87 6.18 7.36
CA TRP A 400 -6.33 7.53 7.18
C TRP A 400 -5.57 8.02 8.43
N HIS A 401 -6.14 7.86 9.62
CA HIS A 401 -5.51 8.28 10.87
C HIS A 401 -4.22 7.51 11.12
N ASN A 402 -4.22 6.19 10.93
CA ASN A 402 -3.03 5.34 11.05
C ASN A 402 -1.95 5.72 10.03
N SER A 403 -2.31 5.93 8.76
CA SER A 403 -1.34 6.36 7.73
C SER A 403 -0.68 7.71 8.06
N ASN A 404 -1.43 8.63 8.67
CA ASN A 404 -0.91 9.94 9.07
C ASN A 404 -0.12 9.88 10.38
N LEU A 405 -0.49 8.99 11.32
CA LEU A 405 0.32 8.67 12.49
C LEU A 405 1.67 8.09 12.05
N GLU A 406 1.67 7.15 11.12
CA GLU A 406 2.88 6.58 10.52
C GLU A 406 3.72 7.65 9.83
N ALA A 407 3.10 8.53 9.03
CA ALA A 407 3.80 9.64 8.38
C ALA A 407 4.39 10.64 9.39
N ALA A 408 3.67 10.96 10.47
CA ALA A 408 4.12 11.84 11.53
C ALA A 408 5.21 11.21 12.41
N GLN A 409 5.14 9.90 12.66
CA GLN A 409 6.19 9.15 13.32
C GLN A 409 7.45 9.12 12.45
N SER A 410 7.28 8.85 11.15
CA SER A 410 8.36 8.87 10.14
C SER A 410 9.02 10.25 10.02
N SER A 411 8.26 11.35 10.17
CA SER A 411 8.81 12.71 10.16
C SER A 411 9.52 13.10 11.46
N THR A 412 9.11 12.52 12.60
CA THR A 412 9.73 12.74 13.91
C THR A 412 10.98 11.85 14.11
N SER A 413 11.05 10.70 13.46
CA SER A 413 12.25 9.83 13.38
C SER A 413 13.14 10.20 12.19
N SER A 414 13.42 11.50 12.01
CA SER A 414 14.39 11.99 11.02
C SER A 414 15.82 11.68 11.44
N SER A 415 16.20 10.40 11.38
CA SER A 415 17.57 10.01 11.10
C SER A 415 17.64 9.73 9.60
N SER A 416 17.94 10.78 8.82
CA SER A 416 17.95 10.70 7.35
C SER A 416 18.79 9.52 6.88
N VAL A 417 18.15 8.48 6.35
CA VAL A 417 18.87 7.34 5.80
C VAL A 417 19.65 7.81 4.57
N ASN A 418 20.97 7.77 4.69
CA ASN A 418 21.90 8.07 3.61
C ASN A 418 22.02 6.84 2.69
N SER A 419 21.48 6.94 1.49
CA SER A 419 21.60 5.93 0.43
C SER A 419 22.70 6.26 -0.59
N GLY A 420 23.46 7.34 -0.39
CA GLY A 420 24.50 7.80 -1.32
C GLY A 420 25.87 7.16 -1.07
N PHE A 421 26.53 6.76 -2.14
CA PHE A 421 27.96 6.41 -2.18
C PHE A 421 28.73 7.52 -2.88
N SER A 422 29.88 7.92 -2.33
CA SER A 422 30.68 9.03 -2.85
C SER A 422 31.30 8.72 -4.22
N SER A 423 31.47 7.44 -4.55
CA SER A 423 31.97 6.93 -5.82
C SER A 423 30.97 7.04 -6.98
N GLY A 424 29.68 7.26 -6.68
CA GLY A 424 28.58 7.09 -7.63
C GLY A 424 28.06 5.66 -7.76
N PHE A 425 28.54 4.74 -6.90
CA PHE A 425 28.01 3.38 -6.78
C PHE A 425 26.52 3.41 -6.40
N SER A 426 25.73 2.58 -7.07
CA SER A 426 24.27 2.51 -6.92
C SER A 426 23.87 1.33 -6.05
N GLY A 427 24.49 1.20 -4.86
CA GLY A 427 24.14 0.14 -3.91
C GLY A 427 22.75 0.36 -3.31
N ALA A 428 21.86 -0.62 -3.41
CA ALA A 428 20.57 -0.57 -2.75
C ALA A 428 20.71 -0.70 -1.22
N GLY A 429 19.96 0.13 -0.48
CA GLY A 429 20.02 0.23 0.98
C GLY A 429 20.46 1.61 1.46
N GLY A 430 20.90 1.67 2.71
CA GLY A 430 21.40 2.92 3.29
C GLY A 430 21.94 2.77 4.69
N SER A 431 22.43 3.88 5.21
CA SER A 431 22.96 4.01 6.56
C SER A 431 22.33 5.17 7.31
N SER A 432 22.36 5.10 8.64
CA SER A 432 21.87 6.17 9.51
C SER A 432 22.73 6.29 10.76
N SER A 433 23.02 7.52 11.17
CA SER A 433 23.74 7.83 12.41
C SER A 433 22.83 7.70 13.63
N PHE A 434 23.42 7.51 14.83
CA PHE A 434 22.63 7.30 16.05
C PHE A 434 23.33 7.60 17.38
#